data_AF-A0A7C2E127-F1
#
_entry.id   AF-A0A7C2E127-F1
#
_cell.length_a   1.000
_cell.length_b   1.000
_cell.length_c   1.000
_cell.angle_alpha   90.00
_cell.angle_beta   90.00
_cell.angle_gamma   90.00
#
_symmetry.space_group_name_H-M   'P 1'
#
loop_
_entity.id
_entity.type
_entity.pdbx_description
1 polymer ?
#
loop_
_entity_poly.entity_id
_entity_poly.type
_entity_poly.pdbx_seq_one_letter_code
_entity_poly.pdbx_strand_id
1 'polypeptide(L)' 'MPVDAKEHYEHVTDAWKEFMGEHLHFGYFESEDMDLARATEVMADKMLELCPITADSRVLDVG' A
#
# COMPACT_ATOMS: atom_id res chain seq x y z
N MET A 1 -8.18 -18.61 15.43
CA MET A 1 -6.73 -18.86 15.27
C MET A 1 -6.12 -17.55 14.80
N PRO A 2 -4.99 -17.10 15.37
CA PRO A 2 -4.23 -16.03 14.72
C PRO A 2 -3.86 -16.52 13.32
N VAL A 3 -4.11 -15.70 12.31
CA VAL A 3 -3.62 -15.97 10.95
C VAL A 3 -2.10 -15.88 11.02
N ASP A 4 -1.39 -16.92 10.58
CA ASP A 4 0.06 -16.84 10.42
C ASP A 4 0.34 -15.93 9.22
N ALA A 5 0.70 -14.68 9.52
CA ALA A 5 1.01 -13.69 8.49
C ALA A 5 2.14 -14.17 7.59
N LYS A 6 3.13 -14.90 8.14
CA LYS A 6 4.24 -15.43 7.36
C LYS A 6 3.75 -16.40 6.30
N GLU A 7 3.01 -17.44 6.72
CA GLU A 7 2.47 -18.44 5.79
C GLU A 7 1.55 -17.79 4.75
N HIS A 8 0.74 -16.80 5.16
CA HIS A 8 -0.11 -16.08 4.23
C HIS A 8 0.69 -15.35 3.16
N TYR A 9 1.62 -14.47 3.54
CA TYR A 9 2.38 -13.65 2.60
C TYR A 9 3.35 -14.50 1.75
N GLU A 10 3.94 -15.57 2.30
CA GLU A 10 4.76 -16.52 1.52
C GLU A 10 3.99 -17.15 0.35
N HIS A 11 2.67 -17.37 0.51
CA HIS A 11 1.85 -17.98 -0.54
C HIS A 11 1.25 -16.98 -1.53
N VAL A 12 0.94 -15.76 -1.10
CA VAL A 12 0.15 -14.83 -1.93
C VAL A 12 0.96 -13.71 -2.57
N THR A 13 2.13 -13.35 -2.04
CA THR A 13 2.88 -12.16 -2.50
C THR A 13 3.16 -12.18 -4.00
N ASP A 14 3.68 -13.29 -4.55
CA ASP A 14 4.01 -13.36 -5.97
C ASP A 14 2.75 -13.29 -6.84
N ALA A 15 1.70 -14.01 -6.45
CA ALA A 15 0.43 -13.98 -7.17
C ALA A 15 -0.25 -12.60 -7.11
N TRP A 16 -0.07 -11.86 -6.00
CA TRP A 16 -0.64 -10.53 -5.83
C TRP A 16 0.05 -9.49 -6.67
N LYS A 17 1.38 -9.58 -6.89
CA LYS A 17 2.09 -8.65 -7.78
C LYS A 17 1.51 -8.63 -9.19
N GLU A 18 1.03 -9.75 -9.70
CA GLU A 18 0.46 -9.88 -11.04
C GLU A 18 -0.80 -9.01 -11.26
N PHE A 19 -1.56 -8.68 -10.20
CA PHE A 19 -2.78 -7.88 -10.34
C PHE A 19 -2.86 -6.64 -9.45
N MET A 20 -2.11 -6.59 -8.35
CA MET A 20 -2.01 -5.42 -7.46
C MET A 20 -0.80 -4.53 -7.78
N GLY A 21 0.11 -4.99 -8.64
CA GLY A 21 1.36 -4.30 -8.94
C GLY A 21 2.37 -4.34 -7.79
N GLU A 22 3.38 -3.48 -7.88
CA GLU A 22 4.56 -3.51 -6.99
C GLU A 22 4.25 -3.09 -5.55
N HIS A 23 3.24 -2.24 -5.33
CA HIS A 23 2.94 -1.69 -4.01
C HIS A 23 2.12 -2.64 -3.12
N LEU A 24 1.58 -3.74 -3.66
CA LEU A 24 0.84 -4.77 -2.92
C LEU A 24 -0.27 -4.21 -1.99
N HIS A 25 -0.88 -3.09 -2.36
CA HIS A 25 -1.94 -2.44 -1.60
C HIS A 25 -2.99 -1.83 -2.53
N PHE A 26 -4.14 -1.47 -1.99
CA PHE A 26 -5.22 -0.82 -2.75
C PHE A 26 -4.81 0.58 -3.25
N GLY A 27 -5.26 0.91 -4.47
CA GLY A 27 -5.14 2.24 -5.05
C GLY A 27 -6.36 3.13 -4.75
N TYR A 28 -6.12 4.44 -4.69
CA TYR A 28 -7.14 5.48 -4.63
C TYR A 28 -7.25 6.16 -6.00
N PHE A 29 -8.31 5.83 -6.75
CA PHE A 29 -8.52 6.31 -8.12
C PHE A 29 -9.31 7.62 -8.13
N GLU A 30 -8.70 8.70 -8.61
CA GLU A 30 -9.36 10.01 -8.72
C GLU A 30 -10.03 10.22 -10.09
N SER A 31 -9.69 9.40 -11.08
CA SER A 31 -10.26 9.42 -12.42
C SER A 31 -10.29 8.01 -13.04
N GLU A 32 -11.11 7.83 -14.07
CA GLU A 32 -11.30 6.54 -14.74
C GLU A 32 -10.09 6.08 -15.57
N ASP A 33 -9.22 7.02 -15.96
CA ASP A 33 -8.03 6.80 -16.78
C ASP A 33 -6.74 6.66 -15.95
N MET A 34 -6.83 6.77 -14.62
CA MET A 34 -5.68 6.62 -13.72
C MET A 34 -5.21 5.17 -13.68
N ASP A 35 -3.91 4.96 -13.88
CA ASP A 35 -3.32 3.63 -13.75
C ASP A 35 -3.18 3.20 -12.27
N LEU A 36 -3.06 1.89 -12.06
CA LEU A 36 -3.00 1.31 -10.73
C LEU A 36 -1.78 1.79 -9.93
N ALA A 37 -0.62 1.94 -10.57
CA ALA A 37 0.61 2.37 -9.89
C ALA A 37 0.44 3.78 -9.31
N ARG A 38 -0.10 4.70 -10.11
CA ARG A 38 -0.39 6.05 -9.65
C ARG A 38 -1.47 6.05 -8.56
N ALA A 39 -2.52 5.25 -8.71
CA ALA A 39 -3.56 5.15 -7.70
C ALA A 39 -3.02 4.66 -6.34
N THR A 40 -2.06 3.73 -6.32
CA THR A 40 -1.42 3.26 -5.07
C THR A 40 -0.54 4.32 -4.41
N GLU A 41 0.16 5.15 -5.18
CA GLU A 41 0.89 6.31 -4.63
C GLU A 41 -0.06 7.35 -4.03
N VAL A 42 -1.14 7.68 -4.74
CA VAL A 42 -2.14 8.65 -4.26
C VAL A 42 -2.78 8.18 -2.96
N MET A 43 -3.04 6.87 -2.82
CA MET A 43 -3.53 6.31 -1.56
C MET A 43 -2.55 6.58 -0.42
N ALA A 44 -1.25 6.34 -0.62
CA ALA A 44 -0.23 6.61 0.38
C ALA A 44 -0.17 8.12 0.72
N ASP A 45 -0.18 9.00 -0.29
CA ASP A 45 -0.21 10.45 -0.11
C ASP A 45 -1.42 10.87 0.74
N LYS A 46 -2.62 10.33 0.47
CA LYS A 46 -3.84 10.61 1.24
C LYS A 46 -3.76 10.14 2.69
N MET A 47 -3.14 9.00 2.95
CA MET A 47 -2.91 8.54 4.32
C MET A 47 -1.90 9.43 5.05
N LEU A 48 -0.84 9.85 4.35
CA LEU A 48 0.19 10.73 4.90
C LEU A 48 -0.34 12.15 5.15
N GLU A 49 -1.26 12.67 4.34
CA GLU A 49 -1.94 13.96 4.57
C GLU A 49 -2.66 14.02 5.93
N LEU A 50 -3.10 12.87 6.46
CA LEU A 50 -3.75 12.78 7.77
C LEU A 50 -2.74 12.80 8.94
N CYS A 51 -1.46 12.60 8.64
CA CYS A 51 -0.38 12.61 9.60
C CYS A 51 0.37 13.95 9.53
N PRO A 52 0.57 14.68 10.65
CA PRO A 52 1.33 15.91 10.65
C PRO A 52 2.84 15.63 10.59
N ILE A 53 3.30 14.99 9.51
CA ILE A 53 4.70 14.61 9.30
C ILE A 53 5.48 15.85 8.90
N THR A 54 6.60 16.04 9.59
CA THR A 54 7.56 17.12 9.35
C THR A 54 8.93 16.54 9.05
N ALA A 55 9.88 17.38 8.63
CA ALA A 55 11.27 16.97 8.39
C ALA A 55 11.97 16.39 9.64
N ASP A 56 11.48 16.73 10.84
CA ASP A 56 12.00 16.24 12.12
C ASP A 56 11.28 14.98 12.62
N SER A 57 10.24 14.52 11.90
CA SER A 57 9.46 13.36 12.31
C SER A 57 10.23 12.05 12.09
N ARG A 58 10.00 11.08 12.97
CA ARG A 58 10.47 9.71 12.79
C ARG A 58 9.25 8.84 12.46
N VAL A 59 9.23 8.28 11.26
CA VAL A 59 8.10 7.49 10.76
C VAL A 59 8.32 6.01 11.10
N LEU A 60 7.27 5.35 11.57
CA LEU A 60 7.21 3.89 11.74
C LEU A 60 6.10 3.37 10.83
N ASP A 61 6.48 2.46 9.93
CA ASP A 61 5.56 1.66 9.15
C ASP A 61 5.53 0.23 9.73
N VAL A 62 4.32 -0.30 9.96
CA VAL A 62 4.11 -1.62 10.57
C VAL A 62 3.31 -2.47 9.59
N GLY A 63 4.01 -3.40 8.93
CA GLY A 63 3.44 -4.42 8.05
C GLY A 63 2.78 -5.56 8.79
#